data_AF-A0A091NCG1-F1
#
_entry.id   AF-A0A091NCG1-F1
#
_cell.length_a   1.000
_cell.length_b   1.000
_cell.length_c   1.000
_cell.angle_alpha   90.00
_cell.angle_beta   90.00
_cell.angle_gamma   90.00
#
_symmetry.space_group_name_H-M   'P 1'
#
loop_
_entity.id
_entity.type
_entity.pdbx_description
1 polymer ?
#
loop_
_entity_poly.entity_id
_entity_poly.type
_entity_poly.pdbx_seq_one_letter_code
_entity_poly.pdbx_strand_id
1 'polypeptide(L)'
;NVRVANDARELVVNCCTEFIHLISSEANEICNKSEKKTISPEHVIQALESLGFGSYISEVKEVLQECKTVALKRRNPEEELLRQQQELFAQMQQAAQQAQLAAASASASNQAGSSQDEDDEDDI
;
A
#
# COMPACT_ATOMS: atom_id res chain seq x y z
N ASN A 1 -13.21 -22.91 -25.37
CA ASN A 1 -13.23 -23.77 -24.16
C ASN A 1 -12.60 -25.11 -24.54
N VAL A 2 -11.42 -25.43 -24.01
CA VAL A 2 -10.67 -26.65 -24.40
C VAL A 2 -10.99 -27.77 -23.42
N ARG A 3 -11.36 -28.96 -23.92
CA ARG A 3 -11.57 -30.15 -23.09
C ARG A 3 -10.22 -30.77 -22.78
N VAL A 4 -9.93 -30.99 -21.50
CA VAL A 4 -8.70 -31.63 -21.01
C VAL A 4 -9.07 -32.98 -20.41
N ALA A 5 -8.30 -34.03 -20.70
CA ALA A 5 -8.49 -35.34 -20.07
C ALA A 5 -8.21 -35.28 -18.56
N ASN A 6 -8.74 -36.22 -17.78
CA ASN A 6 -8.45 -36.26 -16.33
C ASN A 6 -6.96 -36.54 -16.09
N ASP A 7 -6.43 -37.55 -16.73
CA ASP A 7 -5.02 -37.96 -16.64
C ASP A 7 -4.07 -36.82 -17.01
N ALA A 8 -4.43 -36.00 -18.00
CA ALA A 8 -3.65 -34.82 -18.37
C ALA A 8 -3.65 -33.74 -17.28
N ARG A 9 -4.75 -33.55 -16.54
CA ARG A 9 -4.79 -32.64 -15.39
C ARG A 9 -3.92 -33.16 -14.25
N GLU A 10 -4.01 -34.45 -13.94
CA GLU A 10 -3.18 -35.07 -12.89
C GLU A 10 -1.70 -34.98 -13.23
N LEU A 11 -1.34 -35.22 -14.50
CA LEU A 11 0.03 -35.05 -14.98
C LEU A 11 0.54 -33.63 -14.76
N VAL A 12 -0.24 -32.59 -15.11
CA VAL A 12 0.17 -31.19 -14.91
C VAL A 12 0.39 -30.88 -13.43
N VAL A 13 -0.46 -31.39 -12.53
CA VAL A 13 -0.27 -31.22 -11.08
C VAL A 13 1.04 -31.85 -10.60
N ASN A 14 1.36 -33.05 -11.10
CA ASN A 14 2.62 -33.71 -10.80
C ASN A 14 3.82 -32.91 -11.33
N CYS A 15 3.73 -32.40 -12.56
CA CYS A 15 4.76 -31.54 -13.15
C CYS A 15 4.95 -30.24 -12.35
N CYS A 16 3.90 -29.63 -11.82
CA CYS A 16 4.03 -28.44 -10.96
C CYS A 16 4.81 -28.74 -9.67
N THR A 17 4.58 -29.92 -9.08
CA THR A 17 5.31 -30.36 -7.88
C THR A 17 6.78 -30.61 -8.19
N GLU A 18 7.04 -31.31 -9.29
CA GLU A 18 8.40 -31.57 -9.78
C GLU A 18 9.13 -30.27 -10.14
N PHE A 19 8.45 -29.30 -10.75
CA PHE A 19 9.02 -27.99 -11.04
C PHE A 19 9.48 -27.27 -9.77
N ILE A 20 8.69 -27.30 -8.70
CA ILE A 20 9.11 -26.72 -7.41
C ILE A 20 10.36 -27.42 -6.89
N HIS A 21 10.42 -28.75 -6.97
CA HIS A 21 11.59 -29.52 -6.52
C HIS A 21 12.83 -29.24 -7.36
N LEU A 22 12.70 -29.16 -8.68
CA LEU A 22 13.78 -28.82 -9.61
C LEU A 22 14.40 -27.46 -9.25
N ILE A 23 13.57 -26.42 -9.18
CA ILE A 23 14.03 -25.05 -8.87
C ILE A 23 14.63 -24.99 -7.46
N SER A 24 14.00 -25.64 -6.49
CA SER A 24 14.48 -25.65 -5.10
C SER A 24 15.84 -26.34 -4.98
N SER A 25 16.04 -27.44 -5.71
CA SER A 25 17.31 -28.18 -5.72
C SER A 25 18.44 -27.33 -6.31
N GLU A 26 18.22 -26.74 -7.49
CA GLU A 26 19.21 -25.89 -8.15
C GLU A 26 19.54 -24.65 -7.31
N ALA A 27 18.52 -23.97 -6.75
CA ALA A 27 18.72 -22.82 -5.89
C ALA A 27 19.46 -23.17 -4.59
N ASN A 28 19.25 -24.37 -4.05
CA ASN A 28 19.97 -24.89 -2.89
C ASN A 28 21.44 -25.14 -3.23
N GLU A 29 21.75 -25.71 -4.40
CA GLU A 29 23.14 -25.87 -4.84
C GLU A 29 23.84 -24.52 -4.98
N ILE A 30 23.20 -23.54 -5.62
CA ILE A 30 23.74 -22.17 -5.78
C ILE A 30 23.96 -21.52 -4.41
N CYS A 31 23.00 -21.68 -3.49
CA CYS A 31 23.12 -21.20 -2.12
C CYS A 31 24.36 -21.76 -1.42
N ASN A 32 24.55 -23.08 -1.51
CA ASN A 32 25.68 -23.78 -0.90
C ASN A 32 27.01 -23.38 -1.55
N LYS A 33 27.06 -23.24 -2.89
CA LYS A 33 28.22 -22.74 -3.64
C LYS A 33 28.58 -21.30 -3.24
N SER A 34 27.60 -20.50 -2.79
CA SER A 34 27.79 -19.14 -2.28
C SER A 34 28.11 -19.07 -0.77
N GLU A 35 28.39 -20.20 -0.13
CA GLU A 35 28.69 -20.33 1.32
C GLU A 35 27.59 -19.77 2.25
N LYS A 36 26.34 -19.76 1.78
CA LYS A 36 25.18 -19.31 2.55
C LYS A 36 24.34 -20.48 3.04
N LYS A 37 23.73 -20.32 4.21
CA LYS A 37 22.85 -21.32 4.84
C LYS A 37 21.37 -21.12 4.54
N THR A 38 21.00 -19.96 4.00
CA THR A 38 19.61 -19.59 3.71
C THR A 38 19.48 -19.26 2.24
N ILE A 39 18.57 -19.94 1.56
CA ILE A 39 18.24 -19.66 0.17
C ILE A 39 17.62 -18.26 0.09
N SER A 40 18.26 -17.37 -0.66
CA SER A 40 17.79 -16.01 -0.91
C SER A 40 17.06 -15.94 -2.26
N PRO A 41 16.23 -14.90 -2.50
CA PRO A 41 15.56 -14.72 -3.79
C PRO A 41 16.53 -14.68 -4.98
N GLU A 42 17.75 -14.19 -4.77
CA GLU A 42 18.79 -14.13 -5.79
C GLU A 42 19.26 -15.52 -6.25
N HIS A 43 19.30 -16.50 -5.32
CA HIS A 43 19.65 -17.88 -5.68
C HIS A 43 18.56 -18.53 -6.55
N VAL A 44 17.29 -18.19 -6.33
CA VAL A 44 16.17 -18.65 -7.16
C VAL A 44 16.21 -18.03 -8.55
N ILE A 45 16.57 -16.74 -8.66
CA ILE A 45 16.74 -16.07 -9.95
C ILE A 45 17.87 -16.71 -10.75
N GLN A 46 19.01 -17.00 -10.11
CA GLN A 46 20.13 -17.68 -10.77
C GLN A 46 19.79 -19.12 -11.16
N ALA A 47 19.01 -19.84 -10.35
CA ALA A 47 18.53 -21.17 -10.68
C ALA A 47 17.64 -21.16 -11.93
N LEU A 48 16.71 -20.19 -12.03
CA LEU A 48 15.87 -20.01 -13.21
C LEU A 48 16.70 -19.75 -14.47
N GLU A 49 17.73 -18.90 -14.39
CA GLU A 49 18.66 -18.66 -15.51
C GLU A 49 19.42 -19.93 -15.90
N SER A 50 20.02 -20.62 -14.93
CA SER A 50 20.79 -21.87 -15.10
C SER A 50 19.98 -22.98 -15.79
N LEU A 51 18.71 -23.11 -15.41
CA LEU A 51 17.79 -24.11 -15.94
C LEU A 51 17.13 -23.72 -17.28
N GLY A 52 17.43 -22.53 -17.81
CA GLY A 52 16.91 -22.05 -19.10
C GLY A 52 15.54 -21.38 -19.03
N PHE A 53 15.07 -21.01 -17.84
CA PHE A 53 13.82 -20.28 -17.61
C PHE A 53 14.00 -18.75 -17.54
N GLY A 54 15.01 -18.21 -18.23
CA GLY A 54 15.35 -16.78 -18.21
C GLY A 54 14.18 -15.86 -18.57
N SER A 55 13.23 -16.33 -19.39
CA SER A 55 12.01 -15.58 -19.75
C SER A 55 11.12 -15.25 -18.54
N TYR A 56 11.21 -16.00 -17.44
CA TYR A 56 10.38 -15.77 -16.24
C TYR A 56 10.98 -14.72 -15.30
N ILE A 57 12.25 -14.37 -15.48
CA ILE A 57 12.98 -13.54 -14.50
C ILE A 57 12.37 -12.15 -14.35
N SER A 58 11.82 -11.56 -15.43
CA SER A 58 11.18 -10.24 -15.37
C SER A 58 10.01 -10.23 -14.40
N GLU A 59 9.05 -11.13 -14.60
CA GLU A 59 7.85 -11.24 -13.76
C GLU A 59 8.20 -11.63 -12.32
N VAL A 60 9.18 -12.53 -12.13
CA VAL A 60 9.66 -12.92 -10.79
C VAL A 60 10.25 -11.72 -10.03
N LYS A 61 10.98 -10.83 -10.71
CA LYS A 61 11.53 -9.62 -10.09
C LYS A 61 10.46 -8.62 -9.67
N GLU A 62 9.38 -8.50 -10.43
CA GLU A 62 8.22 -7.68 -10.06
C GLU A 62 7.56 -8.20 -8.78
N VAL A 63 7.30 -9.51 -8.70
CA VAL A 63 6.75 -10.15 -7.49
C VAL A 63 7.68 -10.00 -6.29
N LEU A 64 9.00 -10.12 -6.49
CA LEU A 64 9.98 -9.89 -5.42
C LEU A 64 9.90 -8.45 -4.87
N GLN A 65 9.71 -7.47 -5.74
CA GLN A 65 9.59 -6.07 -5.33
C GLN A 65 8.30 -5.81 -4.56
N GLU A 66 7.18 -6.41 -4.97
CA GLU A 66 5.93 -6.39 -4.21
C GLU A 66 6.12 -7.03 -2.83
N CYS A 67 6.73 -8.22 -2.78
CA CYS A 67 7.01 -8.92 -1.53
C CYS A 67 7.84 -8.08 -0.55
N LYS A 68 8.87 -7.37 -1.05
CA LYS A 68 9.67 -6.43 -0.23
C LYS A 68 8.82 -5.29 0.31
N THR A 69 7.94 -4.73 -0.52
CA THR A 69 7.03 -3.64 -0.14
C THR A 69 6.06 -4.09 0.96
N VAL A 70 5.46 -5.27 0.80
CA VAL A 70 4.55 -5.86 1.80
C VAL A 70 5.30 -6.15 3.11
N ALA A 71 6.50 -6.72 3.03
CA ALA A 71 7.32 -6.97 4.23
C ALA A 71 7.69 -5.67 4.97
N LEU A 72 8.00 -4.59 4.24
CA LEU A 72 8.31 -3.30 4.84
C LEU A 72 7.10 -2.70 5.57
N LYS A 73 5.92 -2.72 4.93
CA LYS A 73 4.67 -2.25 5.55
C LYS A 73 4.33 -3.02 6.83
N ARG A 74 4.59 -4.34 6.87
CA ARG A 74 4.39 -5.16 8.07
C ARG A 74 5.34 -4.81 9.21
N ARG A 75 6.51 -4.23 8.93
CA ARG A 75 7.54 -3.95 9.93
C ARG A 75 7.36 -2.60 10.64
N ASN A 76 6.69 -1.64 9.99
CA ASN A 76 6.47 -0.30 10.54
C ASN A 76 4.96 0.02 10.76
N PRO A 77 4.18 -0.84 11.44
CA PRO A 77 2.76 -0.58 11.63
C PRO A 77 2.50 0.65 12.53
N GLU A 78 3.42 0.94 13.45
CA GLU A 78 3.33 2.06 14.39
C GLU A 78 3.53 3.42 13.72
N GLU A 79 4.42 3.49 12.73
CA GLU A 79 4.68 4.72 11.97
C GLU A 79 3.44 5.13 11.17
N GLU A 80 2.76 4.17 10.54
CA GLU A 80 1.51 4.42 9.82
C GLU A 80 0.37 4.81 10.78
N LEU A 81 0.30 4.15 11.94
CA LEU A 81 -0.70 4.46 12.97
C LEU A 81 -0.50 5.88 13.55
N LEU A 82 0.75 6.28 13.78
CA LEU A 82 1.09 7.61 14.27
C LEU A 82 0.76 8.67 13.23
N ARG A 83 1.05 8.41 11.95
CA ARG A 83 0.69 9.31 10.86
C ARG A 83 -0.82 9.50 10.78
N GLN A 84 -1.59 8.41 10.89
CA GLN A 84 -3.04 8.45 10.94
C GLN A 84 -3.54 9.28 12.13
N GLN A 85 -2.98 9.09 13.32
CA GLN A 85 -3.34 9.89 14.50
C GLN A 85 -3.08 11.39 14.28
N GLN A 86 -1.92 11.75 13.73
CA GLN A 86 -1.57 13.15 13.43
C GLN A 86 -2.50 13.77 12.39
N GLU A 87 -2.82 13.03 11.32
CA GLU A 87 -3.77 13.47 10.28
C GLU A 87 -5.17 13.76 10.88
N LEU A 88 -5.68 12.89 11.76
CA LEU A 88 -6.96 13.12 12.45
C LEU A 88 -6.94 14.37 13.35
N PHE A 89 -5.86 14.58 14.12
CA PHE A 89 -5.73 15.76 14.98
C PHE A 89 -5.71 17.05 14.16
N ALA A 90 -4.94 17.06 13.06
CA ALA A 90 -4.90 18.21 12.15
C ALA A 90 -6.27 18.49 11.53
N GLN A 91 -7.01 17.44 11.15
CA GLN A 91 -8.36 17.57 10.58
C GLN A 91 -9.35 18.14 11.60
N MET A 92 -9.34 17.67 12.85
CA MET A 92 -10.19 18.22 13.91
C MET A 92 -9.86 19.70 14.19
N GLN A 93 -8.58 20.06 14.20
CA GLN A 93 -8.14 21.42 14.47
C GLN A 93 -8.58 22.38 13.35
N GLN A 94 -8.48 21.97 12.09
CA GLN A 94 -9.00 22.72 10.94
C GLN A 94 -10.53 22.87 11.00
N ALA A 95 -11.27 21.79 11.29
CA ALA A 95 -12.72 21.83 11.40
C ALA A 95 -13.20 22.78 12.52
N ALA A 96 -12.53 22.75 13.68
CA ALA A 96 -12.83 23.64 14.80
C ALA A 96 -12.60 25.12 14.42
N GLN A 97 -11.49 25.43 13.76
CA GLN A 97 -11.20 26.79 13.30
C GLN A 97 -12.24 27.28 12.29
N GLN A 98 -12.66 26.42 11.36
CA GLN A 98 -13.69 26.75 10.38
C GLN A 98 -15.05 26.99 11.03
N ALA A 99 -15.44 26.17 12.01
CA ALA A 99 -16.67 26.36 12.78
C ALA A 99 -16.66 27.69 13.58
N GLN A 100 -15.51 28.06 14.16
CA GLN A 100 -15.35 29.32 14.88
C GLN A 100 -15.48 30.54 13.95
N LEU A 101 -14.86 30.49 12.76
CA LEU A 101 -14.98 31.56 11.75
C LEU A 101 -16.41 31.69 11.23
N ALA A 102 -17.10 30.57 10.97
CA ALA A 102 -18.50 30.59 10.56
C ALA A 102 -19.40 31.23 11.63
N ALA A 103 -19.22 30.85 12.91
CA ALA A 103 -19.96 31.43 14.02
C ALA A 103 -19.71 32.94 14.19
N ALA A 104 -18.45 33.38 14.03
CA ALA A 104 -18.08 34.80 14.09
C ALA A 104 -18.69 35.62 12.93
N SER A 105 -18.71 35.07 11.71
CA SER A 105 -19.32 35.74 10.56
C SER A 105 -20.84 35.85 10.65
N ALA A 106 -21.51 34.84 11.21
CA ALA A 106 -22.95 34.86 11.46
C ALA A 106 -23.34 35.90 12.53
N SER A 107 -22.51 36.08 13.55
CA SER A 107 -22.76 37.07 14.62
C SER A 107 -22.43 38.51 14.18
N ALA A 108 -21.40 38.72 13.35
CA ALA A 108 -21.12 40.03 12.75
C ALA A 108 -22.22 40.50 11.78
N SER A 109 -22.86 39.57 11.06
CA SER A 109 -23.96 39.89 10.13
C SER A 109 -25.23 40.35 10.85
N ASN A 110 -25.44 39.94 12.12
CA ASN A 110 -26.58 40.36 12.93
C ASN A 110 -26.40 41.73 13.60
N GLN A 111 -25.19 42.30 13.63
CA GLN A 111 -24.91 43.57 14.32
C GLN A 111 -24.83 44.78 13.36
N ALA A 112 -24.77 44.55 12.04
CA ALA A 112 -24.77 45.60 11.03
C ALA A 112 -26.19 46.07 10.61
N GLY A 113 -27.25 45.53 11.22
CA GLY A 113 -28.65 45.89 10.92
C GLY A 113 -29.27 46.95 11.84
N SER A 114 -28.54 47.53 12.79
CA SER A 114 -29.08 48.50 13.74
C SER A 114 -28.22 49.76 13.81
N SER A 115 -28.34 50.65 12.83
CA SER A 115 -27.84 52.02 12.96
C SER A 115 -28.61 52.94 12.02
N GLN A 116 -29.11 54.04 12.61
CA GLN A 116 -29.69 55.25 12.02
C GLN A 116 -31.21 55.22 11.78
N ASP A 117 -31.94 55.82 12.73
CA ASP A 117 -32.83 56.96 12.49
C ASP A 117 -33.22 57.57 13.86
N GLU A 118 -32.34 58.40 14.41
CA GLU A 118 -32.70 59.44 15.39
C GLU A 118 -32.04 60.72 14.90
N ASP A 119 -32.87 61.67 14.44
CA ASP A 119 -32.68 63.12 14.19
C ASP A 119 -34.01 63.54 13.53
N ASP A 120 -34.79 64.56 13.86
CA ASP A 120 -34.76 65.66 14.81
C ASP A 120 -36.21 66.17 14.95
N GLU A 121 -36.54 66.67 16.14
CA GLU A 121 -37.28 67.90 16.43
C GLU A 121 -38.19 68.52 15.33
N ASP A 122 -39.49 68.70 15.63
CA ASP A 122 -40.15 70.00 15.44
C ASP A 122 -41.48 70.11 16.19
N ASP A 123 -41.52 71.13 17.04
CA ASP A 123 -42.63 71.67 17.82
C ASP A 123 -43.62 72.46 16.92
N ILE A 124 -44.89 72.49 17.35
CA ILE A 124 -46.06 73.31 16.90
C ILE A 124 -46.96 72.75 15.79
#